data_AF-A0A369TSF0-F1
#
_entry.id   AF-A0A369TSF0-F1
#
_cell.length_a   1.000
_cell.length_b   1.000
_cell.length_c   1.000
_cell.angle_alpha   90.00
_cell.angle_beta   90.00
_cell.angle_gamma   90.00
#
_symmetry.space_group_name_H-M   'P 1'
#
loop_
_entity.id
_entity.type
_entity.pdbx_description
1 polymer ?
#
loop_
_entity_poly.entity_id
_entity_poly.type
_entity_poly.pdbx_seq_one_letter_code
_entity_poly.pdbx_strand_id
1 'polypeptide(L)'
;MHILPVTTSVPPEHDAPAPGRVISGDPRFTTWNLEERDGLYCGIWEATPGKWRIRYDEWEYCRILSGVSILTEDGGAPQRYEAGDSFIIRPGFTGTWEVVETTRKDYVIRL
;
A
#
# COMPACT_ATOMS: atom_id res chain seq x y z
N MET A 1 -18.21 11.26 17.11
CA MET A 1 -17.34 12.25 16.45
C MET A 1 -17.49 12.03 14.94
N HIS A 2 -17.76 13.08 14.15
CA HIS A 2 -18.11 12.94 12.72
C HIS A 2 -16.93 13.18 11.76
N ILE A 3 -15.75 13.51 12.31
CA ILE A 3 -14.51 13.76 11.57
C ILE A 3 -13.44 12.96 12.26
N LEU A 4 -12.71 12.12 11.53
CA LEU A 4 -11.59 11.35 12.05
C LEU A 4 -10.29 11.86 11.43
N PRO A 5 -9.28 12.24 12.23
CA PRO A 5 -7.98 12.66 11.70
C PRO A 5 -7.18 11.45 11.20
N VAL A 6 -6.63 11.56 9.99
CA VAL A 6 -5.76 10.52 9.41
C VAL A 6 -4.37 10.62 10.05
N THR A 7 -4.10 9.74 11.02
CA THR A 7 -2.88 9.78 11.85
C THR A 7 -2.49 8.37 12.30
N THR A 8 -1.26 8.20 12.79
CA THR A 8 -0.76 6.93 13.35
C THR A 8 -1.13 6.76 14.84
N SER A 9 -2.31 7.24 15.25
CA SER A 9 -2.71 7.32 16.67
C SER A 9 -3.38 6.05 17.21
N VAL A 10 -3.79 5.14 16.32
CA VAL A 10 -4.31 3.81 16.69
C VAL A 10 -3.17 2.81 16.88
N PRO A 11 -3.39 1.68 17.58
CA PRO A 11 -2.41 0.60 17.60
C PRO A 11 -2.10 0.11 16.17
N PRO A 12 -0.82 -0.06 15.80
CA PRO A 12 -0.47 -0.59 14.50
C PRO A 12 -0.69 -2.10 14.41
N GLU A 13 -1.02 -2.56 13.20
CA GLU A 13 -0.94 -3.96 12.79
C GLU A 13 0.36 -4.17 12.01
N HIS A 14 1.00 -5.32 12.25
CA HIS A 14 2.26 -5.68 11.60
C HIS A 14 2.09 -6.93 10.74
N ASP A 15 2.55 -6.85 9.49
CA ASP A 15 2.46 -7.96 8.54
C ASP A 15 3.67 -7.95 7.59
N ALA A 16 3.70 -8.88 6.64
CA ALA A 16 4.65 -8.94 5.55
C ALA A 16 3.97 -9.60 4.33
N PRO A 17 4.51 -9.49 3.12
CA PRO A 17 4.03 -10.31 2.02
C PRO A 17 4.11 -11.79 2.37
N ALA A 18 3.14 -12.58 1.91
CA ALA A 18 3.20 -14.03 2.01
C ALA A 18 4.55 -14.55 1.44
N PRO A 19 5.25 -15.49 2.10
CA PRO A 19 6.61 -15.87 1.71
C PRO A 19 6.79 -16.26 0.23
N GLY A 20 5.80 -16.91 -0.38
CA GLY A 20 5.83 -17.28 -1.80
C GLY A 20 5.64 -16.13 -2.80
N ARG A 21 5.35 -14.91 -2.32
CA ARG A 21 5.20 -13.70 -3.16
C ARG A 21 6.45 -12.82 -3.13
N VAL A 22 7.35 -12.99 -2.16
CA VAL A 22 8.55 -12.16 -2.04
C VAL A 22 9.53 -12.48 -3.17
N ILE A 23 10.02 -11.43 -3.83
CA ILE A 23 11.01 -11.50 -4.90
C ILE A 23 12.40 -11.10 -4.36
N SER A 24 12.47 -10.05 -3.54
CA SER A 24 13.71 -9.60 -2.90
C SER A 24 13.46 -8.80 -1.62
N GLY A 25 14.46 -8.76 -0.74
CA GLY A 25 14.40 -8.07 0.54
C GLY A 25 13.63 -8.84 1.62
N ASP A 26 13.37 -8.15 2.74
CA ASP A 26 12.53 -8.62 3.85
C ASP A 26 11.52 -7.52 4.21
N PRO A 27 10.56 -7.22 3.30
CA PRO A 27 9.60 -6.14 3.50
C PRO A 27 8.70 -6.43 4.71
N ARG A 28 8.60 -5.44 5.61
CA ARG A 28 7.76 -5.43 6.80
C ARG A 28 6.74 -4.31 6.66
N PHE A 29 5.50 -4.62 6.96
CA PHE A 29 4.37 -3.70 6.87
C PHE A 29 3.96 -3.22 8.25
N THR A 30 3.54 -1.97 8.32
CA THR A 30 2.86 -1.39 9.47
C THR A 30 1.62 -0.66 8.99
N THR A 31 0.46 -1.05 9.50
CA THR A 31 -0.83 -0.49 9.11
C THR A 31 -1.51 0.14 10.31
N TRP A 32 -1.97 1.38 10.16
CA TRP A 32 -2.85 2.05 11.10
C TRP A 32 -4.23 2.18 10.44
N ASN A 33 -5.11 1.20 10.68
CA ASN A 33 -6.46 1.17 10.14
C ASN A 33 -7.38 2.09 10.96
N LEU A 34 -7.93 3.13 10.35
CA LEU A 34 -8.67 4.19 11.06
C LEU A 34 -10.18 4.09 10.88
N GLU A 35 -10.64 3.51 9.79
CA GLU A 35 -12.04 3.24 9.52
C GLU A 35 -12.16 1.91 8.78
N GLU A 36 -13.00 1.01 9.30
CA GLU A 36 -13.41 -0.22 8.63
C GLU A 36 -14.94 -0.32 8.70
N ARG A 37 -15.59 -0.26 7.53
CA ARG A 37 -17.07 -0.29 7.46
C ARG A 37 -17.56 -0.73 6.09
N ASP A 38 -18.43 -1.75 6.04
CA ASP A 38 -19.14 -2.17 4.82
C ASP A 38 -18.21 -2.38 3.60
N GLY A 39 -17.04 -2.98 3.84
CA GLY A 39 -16.03 -3.21 2.80
C GLY A 39 -15.27 -1.96 2.35
N LEU A 40 -15.33 -0.86 3.13
CA LEU A 40 -14.43 0.28 3.07
C LEU A 40 -13.35 0.14 4.14
N TYR A 41 -12.11 0.40 3.78
CA TYR A 41 -10.98 0.52 4.70
C TYR A 41 -10.23 1.82 4.42
N CYS A 42 -9.90 2.58 5.45
CA CYS A 42 -9.14 3.82 5.31
C CYS A 42 -8.09 3.92 6.41
N GLY A 43 -6.88 4.34 6.05
CA GLY A 43 -5.83 4.48 7.05
C GLY A 43 -4.48 4.88 6.48
N ILE A 44 -3.44 4.62 7.27
CA ILE A 44 -2.04 4.81 6.89
C ILE A 44 -1.39 3.44 6.78
N TRP A 45 -0.59 3.26 5.75
CA TRP A 45 0.24 2.07 5.56
C TRP A 45 1.70 2.48 5.35
N GLU A 46 2.61 1.70 5.92
CA GLU A 46 4.05 1.83 5.73
C GLU A 46 4.69 0.49 5.40
N ALA A 47 5.69 0.51 4.53
CA ALA A 47 6.53 -0.65 4.26
C ALA A 47 8.02 -0.31 4.21
N THR A 48 8.83 -1.23 4.74
CA THR A 48 10.29 -1.23 4.56
C THR A 48 10.68 -1.72 3.15
N PRO A 49 11.92 -1.46 2.70
CA PRO A 49 12.37 -1.86 1.37
C PRO A 49 12.25 -3.35 1.07
N GLY A 50 11.84 -3.67 -0.14
CA GLY A 50 11.63 -5.03 -0.64
C GLY A 50 10.75 -5.04 -1.89
N LYS A 51 10.65 -6.20 -2.54
CA LYS A 51 9.84 -6.39 -3.74
C LYS A 51 9.04 -7.67 -3.66
N TRP A 52 7.76 -7.62 -4.02
CA TRP A 52 6.88 -8.78 -3.98
C TRP A 52 5.82 -8.74 -5.08
N ARG A 53 5.21 -9.89 -5.35
CA ARG A 53 4.06 -10.06 -6.23
C ARG A 53 2.79 -9.57 -5.55
N ILE A 54 2.00 -8.81 -6.29
CA ILE A 54 0.68 -8.32 -5.88
C ILE A 54 -0.37 -8.71 -6.91
N ARG A 55 -1.58 -8.95 -6.43
CA ARG A 55 -2.80 -9.11 -7.21
C ARG A 55 -3.91 -8.42 -6.43
N TYR A 56 -4.64 -7.55 -7.10
CA TYR A 56 -5.73 -6.78 -6.54
C TYR A 56 -7.06 -7.27 -7.12
N ASP A 57 -7.93 -7.77 -6.24
CA ASP A 57 -9.33 -8.03 -6.58
C ASP A 57 -10.21 -6.83 -6.12
N GLU A 58 -9.68 -5.98 -5.24
CA GLU A 58 -10.24 -4.77 -4.67
C GLU A 58 -9.83 -3.49 -5.44
N TRP A 59 -10.53 -2.39 -5.14
CA TRP A 59 -10.16 -1.05 -5.58
C TRP A 59 -9.40 -0.33 -4.47
N GLU A 60 -8.25 0.28 -4.77
CA GLU A 60 -7.44 1.00 -3.78
C GLU A 60 -6.98 2.37 -4.31
N TYR A 61 -7.30 3.45 -3.60
CA TYR A 61 -6.62 4.75 -3.75
C TYR A 61 -5.42 4.84 -2.81
N CYS A 62 -4.32 5.38 -3.31
CA CYS A 62 -3.08 5.61 -2.58
C CYS A 62 -2.61 7.06 -2.73
N ARG A 63 -2.09 7.64 -1.65
CA ARG A 63 -1.33 8.91 -1.65
C ARG A 63 -0.01 8.72 -0.92
N ILE A 64 1.13 8.86 -1.61
CA ILE A 64 2.45 8.66 -1.00
C ILE A 64 2.85 9.87 -0.13
N LEU A 65 3.01 9.67 1.16
CA LEU A 65 3.43 10.72 2.10
C LEU A 65 4.95 10.89 2.14
N SER A 66 5.68 9.78 2.04
CA SER A 66 7.15 9.75 2.05
C SER A 66 7.67 8.48 1.40
N GLY A 67 8.95 8.50 1.02
CA GLY A 67 9.64 7.37 0.42
C GLY A 67 9.31 7.19 -1.06
N VAL A 68 9.62 6.00 -1.55
CA VAL A 68 9.63 5.69 -2.98
C VAL A 68 9.14 4.27 -3.21
N SER A 69 8.09 4.15 -4.01
CA SER A 69 7.59 2.87 -4.51
C SER A 69 7.58 2.82 -6.03
N ILE A 70 7.71 1.61 -6.58
CA ILE A 70 7.59 1.32 -8.00
C ILE A 70 6.57 0.19 -8.15
N LEU A 71 5.50 0.45 -8.90
CA LEU A 71 4.53 -0.57 -9.27
C LEU A 71 4.73 -0.94 -10.73
N THR A 72 4.72 -2.23 -11.03
CA THR A 72 4.87 -2.74 -12.39
C THR A 72 3.78 -3.76 -12.66
N GLU A 73 2.86 -3.44 -13.55
CA GLU A 73 1.86 -4.39 -14.07
C GLU A 73 2.54 -5.45 -14.95
N ASP A 74 2.02 -6.67 -14.96
CA ASP A 74 2.52 -7.72 -15.84
C ASP A 74 2.45 -7.30 -17.33
N GLY A 75 3.61 -7.30 -18.00
CA GLY A 75 3.72 -6.83 -19.39
C GLY A 75 3.70 -5.31 -19.56
N GLY A 76 3.50 -4.55 -18.47
CA GLY A 76 3.53 -3.09 -18.45
C GLY A 76 4.91 -2.51 -18.14
N ALA A 77 5.02 -1.19 -18.28
CA ALA A 77 6.20 -0.44 -17.85
C ALA A 77 6.14 -0.14 -16.34
N PRO A 78 7.28 -0.07 -15.64
CA PRO A 78 7.32 0.34 -14.24
C PRO A 78 6.86 1.78 -14.06
N GLN A 79 6.03 2.02 -13.05
CA GLN A 79 5.56 3.35 -12.65
C GLN A 79 6.11 3.68 -11.26
N ARG A 80 6.86 4.77 -11.17
CA ARG A 80 7.47 5.26 -9.93
C ARG A 80 6.53 6.26 -9.25
N TYR A 81 6.43 6.16 -7.92
CA TYR A 81 5.64 7.05 -7.08
C TYR A 81 6.45 7.49 -5.85
N GLU A 82 6.40 8.77 -5.56
CA GLU A 82 7.10 9.41 -4.43
C GLU A 82 6.22 10.45 -3.73
N ALA A 83 6.77 11.11 -2.71
CA ALA A 83 6.05 12.07 -1.88
C ALA A 83 5.42 13.21 -2.70
N GLY A 84 4.10 13.18 -2.88
CA GLY A 84 3.41 14.08 -3.83
C GLY A 84 2.38 13.35 -4.66
N ASP A 85 2.69 12.10 -5.01
CA ASP A 85 1.92 11.35 -5.97
C ASP A 85 0.70 10.67 -5.36
N SER A 86 -0.33 10.55 -6.19
CA SER A 86 -1.53 9.76 -5.91
C SER A 86 -1.80 8.83 -7.09
N PHE A 87 -2.37 7.66 -6.80
CA PHE A 87 -2.78 6.72 -7.83
C PHE A 87 -3.91 5.83 -7.34
N ILE A 88 -4.54 5.14 -8.29
CA ILE A 88 -5.60 4.17 -8.03
C ILE A 88 -5.17 2.83 -8.62
N ILE A 89 -5.21 1.78 -7.81
CA ILE A 89 -5.11 0.40 -8.26
C ILE A 89 -6.54 -0.11 -8.44
N ARG A 90 -6.84 -0.66 -9.62
CA ARG A 90 -8.16 -1.19 -9.95
C ARG A 90 -8.17 -2.71 -9.82
N PRO A 91 -9.35 -3.32 -9.56
CA PRO A 91 -9.52 -4.76 -9.65
C PRO A 91 -8.98 -5.32 -10.96
N GLY A 92 -8.26 -6.44 -10.86
CA GLY A 92 -7.61 -7.10 -11.99
C GLY A 92 -6.12 -6.78 -12.14
N PHE A 93 -5.58 -5.77 -11.45
CA PHE A 93 -4.15 -5.50 -11.45
C PHE A 93 -3.38 -6.73 -10.94
N THR A 94 -2.41 -7.19 -11.73
CA THR A 94 -1.46 -8.23 -11.34
C THR A 94 -0.06 -7.78 -11.72
N GLY A 95 0.89 -7.88 -10.79
CA GLY A 95 2.19 -7.25 -10.99
C GLY A 95 3.10 -7.36 -9.78
N THR A 96 4.02 -6.41 -9.67
CA THR A 96 4.92 -6.25 -8.51
C THR A 96 4.75 -4.91 -7.83
N TRP A 97 4.86 -4.91 -6.51
CA TRP A 97 5.15 -3.71 -5.73
C TRP A 97 6.60 -3.80 -5.27
N GLU A 98 7.37 -2.76 -5.53
CA GLU A 98 8.74 -2.58 -5.05
C GLU A 98 8.82 -1.32 -4.21
N VAL A 99 9.28 -1.45 -2.97
CA VAL A 99 9.60 -0.34 -2.07
C VAL A 99 11.10 -0.13 -2.14
N VAL A 100 11.53 0.99 -2.72
CA VAL A 100 12.95 1.34 -2.88
C VAL A 100 13.46 2.06 -1.64
N GLU A 101 12.65 2.98 -1.12
CA GLU A 101 12.85 3.69 0.14
C GLU A 101 11.59 3.52 0.98
N THR A 102 11.73 3.36 2.31
CA THR A 102 10.60 3.13 3.23
C THR A 102 9.44 4.04 2.87
N THR A 103 8.36 3.44 2.36
CA THR A 103 7.22 4.15 1.80
C THR A 103 6.14 4.25 2.85
N ARG A 104 5.61 5.45 3.07
CA ARG A 104 4.39 5.68 3.85
C ARG A 104 3.33 6.27 2.95
N LYS A 105 2.09 5.76 3.03
CA LYS A 105 0.95 6.22 2.24
C LYS A 105 -0.31 6.34 3.08
N ASP A 106 -1.18 7.26 2.70
CA ASP A 106 -2.60 7.14 3.01
C ASP A 106 -3.24 6.18 1.99
N TYR A 107 -4.21 5.40 2.44
CA TYR A 107 -4.97 4.51 1.57
C TYR A 107 -6.47 4.58 1.82
N VAL A 108 -7.22 4.28 0.76
CA VAL A 108 -8.66 3.97 0.81
C VAL A 108 -8.91 2.74 -0.04
N ILE A 109 -9.40 1.66 0.56
CA ILE A 109 -9.75 0.41 -0.12
C ILE A 109 -11.26 0.26 -0.14
N ARG A 110 -11.79 -0.22 -1.27
CA ARG A 110 -13.16 -0.70 -1.42
C ARG A 110 -13.14 -2.12 -1.98
N LEU A 111 -13.67 -3.07 -1.22
CA LEU A 111 -13.85 -4.48 -1.61
C LEU A 111 -14.96 -4.70 -2.64
#